data_AF-A0A2G5RGB6-F1
#
_entry.id   AF-A0A2G5RGB6-F1
#
_cell.length_a   1.000
_cell.length_b   1.000
_cell.length_c   1.000
_cell.angle_alpha   90.00
_cell.angle_beta   90.00
_cell.angle_gamma   90.00
#
_symmetry.space_group_name_H-M   'P 1'
#
loop_
_entity.id
_entity.type
_entity.pdbx_description
1 polymer ?
#
loop_
_entity_poly.entity_id
_entity_poly.type
_entity_poly.pdbx_seq_one_letter_code
_entity_poly.pdbx_strand_id
1 'polypeptide(L)'
;MANPHDFHAPKDLYDKADLLKSGLGGYFGPGNAQLPAPPMLMMDRITQISLDGGEFGKGFVAAELDITPDLWFFGCHFIGDPVMPGCLGLDAMWQVIGYWLGWSGSPGKGRAIGVGEVKFRGHVTPEVKVVRYEISLRQVRRGKLALGLANGRLLADGECVYTATDLKVGMIAG
;
A
#
# COMPACT_ATOMS: atom_id res chain seq x y z
N MET A 1 -13.78 -0.49 18.87
CA MET A 1 -12.70 0.36 18.29
C MET A 1 -13.35 1.61 17.73
N ALA A 2 -12.64 2.73 17.74
CA ALA A 2 -13.12 3.99 17.18
C ALA A 2 -13.51 3.83 15.71
N ASN A 3 -14.56 4.51 15.26
CA ASN A 3 -14.86 4.59 13.84
C ASN A 3 -13.79 5.47 13.15
N PRO A 4 -13.07 4.98 12.12
CA PRO A 4 -12.06 5.77 11.44
C PRO A 4 -12.53 7.14 10.94
N HIS A 5 -13.79 7.24 10.50
CA HIS A 5 -14.34 8.49 9.96
C HIS A 5 -14.62 9.56 11.01
N ASP A 6 -14.60 9.22 12.31
CA ASP A 6 -14.68 10.21 13.38
C ASP A 6 -13.37 11.00 13.54
N PHE A 7 -12.25 10.46 13.03
CA PHE A 7 -10.90 11.01 13.19
C PHE A 7 -10.31 11.50 11.86
N HIS A 8 -10.77 10.92 10.75
CA HIS A 8 -10.23 11.18 9.43
C HIS A 8 -11.35 11.36 8.39
N ALA A 9 -11.39 12.53 7.76
CA ALA A 9 -12.24 12.78 6.62
C ALA A 9 -11.57 12.23 5.34
N PRO A 10 -12.20 11.29 4.61
CA PRO A 10 -11.67 10.77 3.35
C PRO A 10 -11.40 11.88 2.32
N LYS A 11 -10.19 11.89 1.79
CA LYS A 11 -9.73 12.63 0.60
C LYS A 11 -9.49 11.66 -0.56
N ASP A 12 -9.44 12.20 -1.77
CA ASP A 12 -9.16 11.46 -3.02
C ASP A 12 -7.67 11.33 -3.35
N LEU A 13 -6.82 12.12 -2.66
CA LEU A 13 -5.36 12.14 -2.81
C LEU A 13 -4.69 12.46 -1.47
N TYR A 14 -3.48 11.93 -1.28
CA TYR A 14 -2.67 12.10 -0.08
C TYR A 14 -1.21 12.32 -0.44
N ASP A 15 -0.58 13.30 0.19
CA ASP A 15 0.84 13.60 0.03
C ASP A 15 1.70 12.86 1.08
N LYS A 16 3.02 13.05 0.98
CA LYS A 16 3.99 12.43 1.89
C LYS A 16 3.76 12.81 3.34
N ALA A 17 3.35 14.05 3.62
CA ALA A 17 3.10 14.51 4.98
C ALA A 17 1.89 13.80 5.59
N ASP A 18 0.84 13.57 4.83
CA ASP A 18 -0.32 12.78 5.24
C ASP A 18 0.07 11.32 5.54
N LEU A 19 0.88 10.69 4.69
CA LEU A 19 1.31 9.30 4.88
C LEU A 19 2.26 9.15 6.09
N LEU A 20 3.14 10.12 6.32
CA LEU A 20 3.98 10.15 7.52
C LEU A 20 3.15 10.31 8.80
N LYS A 21 2.11 11.17 8.79
CA LYS A 21 1.17 11.28 9.92
C LYS A 21 0.44 9.96 10.17
N SER A 22 0.05 9.25 9.10
CA SER A 22 -0.50 7.89 9.22
C SER A 22 0.49 6.95 9.91
N GLY A 23 1.79 7.02 9.59
CA GLY A 23 2.84 6.21 10.21
C GLY A 23 3.09 6.49 11.70
N LEU A 24 2.75 7.68 12.20
CA LEU A 24 2.88 8.05 13.62
C LEU A 24 1.77 7.45 14.51
N GLY A 25 0.70 6.92 13.90
CA GLY A 25 -0.45 6.39 14.62
C GLY A 25 -1.50 7.43 14.95
N GLY A 26 -2.73 6.96 15.22
CA GLY A 26 -3.86 7.82 15.57
C GLY A 26 -4.50 8.59 14.41
N TYR A 27 -3.94 8.52 13.20
CA TYR A 27 -4.47 9.20 12.01
C TYR A 27 -5.91 8.78 11.68
N PHE A 28 -6.20 7.48 11.71
CA PHE A 28 -7.56 6.93 11.63
C PHE A 28 -8.20 6.73 13.01
N GLY A 29 -7.67 7.35 14.06
CA GLY A 29 -8.08 7.13 15.45
C GLY A 29 -7.32 5.99 16.16
N PRO A 30 -7.42 5.91 17.50
CA PRO A 30 -6.68 4.95 18.30
C PRO A 30 -7.12 3.50 18.03
N GLY A 31 -6.15 2.61 17.82
CA GLY A 31 -6.39 1.19 17.56
C GLY A 31 -6.77 0.85 16.11
N ASN A 32 -6.76 1.82 15.21
CA ASN A 32 -7.08 1.64 13.79
C ASN A 32 -5.83 1.51 12.91
N ALA A 33 -6.02 1.54 11.59
CA ALA A 33 -4.96 1.34 10.61
C ALA A 33 -3.81 2.34 10.83
N GLN A 34 -2.59 1.87 10.60
CA GLN A 34 -1.37 2.65 10.66
C GLN A 34 -0.45 2.16 9.55
N LEU A 35 0.11 3.07 8.76
CA LEU A 35 1.18 2.70 7.84
C LEU A 35 2.46 2.40 8.63
N PRO A 36 3.42 1.64 8.06
CA PRO A 36 4.77 1.63 8.58
C PRO A 36 5.37 3.04 8.56
N ALA A 37 6.24 3.34 9.52
CA ALA A 37 7.09 4.53 9.45
C ALA A 37 8.32 4.25 8.56
N PRO A 38 9.02 5.28 8.06
CA PRO A 38 10.34 5.10 7.46
C PRO A 38 11.29 4.31 8.38
N PRO A 39 12.14 3.43 7.84
CA PRO A 39 12.41 3.23 6.42
C PRO A 39 11.49 2.20 5.72
N MET A 40 10.44 1.70 6.39
CA MET A 40 9.53 0.68 5.86
C MET A 40 8.31 1.24 5.10
N LEU A 41 8.07 2.55 5.16
CA LEU A 41 7.03 3.20 4.35
C LEU A 41 7.43 3.18 2.87
N MET A 42 6.68 2.44 2.03
CA MET A 42 7.06 2.18 0.63
C MET A 42 6.21 2.96 -0.38
N MET A 43 5.77 4.17 -0.02
CA MET A 43 5.09 5.09 -0.93
C MET A 43 5.20 6.52 -0.39
N ASP A 44 5.33 7.48 -1.30
CA ASP A 44 5.36 8.90 -0.98
C ASP A 44 4.01 9.58 -1.12
N ARG A 45 3.10 9.02 -1.91
CA ARG A 45 1.79 9.62 -2.17
C ARG A 45 0.76 8.60 -2.64
N ILE A 46 -0.51 8.93 -2.41
CA ILE A 46 -1.66 8.26 -3.03
C ILE A 46 -2.25 9.26 -4.03
N THR A 47 -2.23 8.92 -5.30
CA THR A 47 -2.70 9.79 -6.40
C THR A 47 -4.15 9.53 -6.78
N GLN A 48 -4.70 8.39 -6.40
CA GLN A 48 -6.11 8.06 -6.57
C GLN A 48 -6.55 7.05 -5.50
N ILE A 49 -7.73 7.24 -4.93
CA ILE A 49 -8.36 6.28 -4.03
C ILE A 49 -9.89 6.35 -4.16
N SER A 50 -10.57 5.22 -4.32
CA SER A 50 -12.02 5.18 -4.54
C SER A 50 -12.68 3.95 -3.91
N LEU A 51 -13.99 4.05 -3.64
CA LEU A 51 -14.82 2.92 -3.17
C LEU A 51 -15.28 2.01 -4.31
N ASP A 52 -15.25 2.51 -5.55
CA ASP A 52 -15.66 1.84 -6.79
C ASP A 52 -14.52 1.87 -7.83
N GLY A 53 -14.78 1.35 -9.03
CA GLY A 53 -13.77 1.25 -10.09
C GLY A 53 -12.75 0.12 -9.87
N GLY A 54 -11.63 0.21 -10.60
CA GLY A 54 -10.65 -0.88 -10.70
C GLY A 54 -11.17 -2.06 -11.53
N GLU A 55 -10.36 -3.12 -11.64
CA GLU A 55 -10.65 -4.31 -12.45
C GLU A 55 -12.00 -4.97 -12.08
N PHE A 56 -12.41 -4.87 -10.81
CA PHE A 56 -13.59 -5.55 -10.27
C PHE A 56 -14.74 -4.62 -9.87
N GLY A 57 -14.61 -3.29 -10.09
CA GLY A 57 -15.63 -2.31 -9.73
C GLY A 57 -15.87 -2.14 -8.23
N LYS A 58 -14.93 -2.56 -7.36
CA LYS A 58 -15.10 -2.60 -5.89
C LYS A 58 -14.09 -1.75 -5.13
N GLY A 59 -13.43 -0.85 -5.83
CA GLY A 59 -12.45 0.06 -5.28
C GLY A 59 -11.12 -0.03 -6.02
N PHE A 60 -10.47 1.12 -6.12
CA PHE A 60 -9.17 1.25 -6.75
C PHE A 60 -8.28 2.17 -5.92
N VAL A 61 -6.99 1.87 -5.90
CA VAL A 61 -5.98 2.78 -5.35
C VAL A 61 -4.77 2.83 -6.26
N ALA A 62 -4.27 4.04 -6.49
CA ALA A 62 -2.97 4.26 -7.07
C ALA A 62 -2.08 5.04 -6.10
N ALA A 63 -0.88 4.51 -5.87
CA ALA A 63 0.13 5.12 -5.01
C ALA A 63 1.48 5.16 -5.72
N GLU A 64 2.35 6.07 -5.33
CA GLU A 64 3.64 6.28 -5.98
C GLU A 64 4.76 6.40 -4.94
N LEU A 65 5.94 5.92 -5.31
CA LEU A 65 7.21 6.08 -4.61
C LEU A 65 8.19 6.72 -5.60
N ASP A 66 8.78 7.86 -5.22
CA ASP A 66 9.88 8.43 -6.01
C ASP A 66 11.13 7.57 -5.78
N ILE A 67 11.81 7.24 -6.86
CA ILE A 67 13.05 6.47 -6.81
C ILE A 67 14.23 7.41 -6.95
N THR A 68 15.12 7.34 -5.96
CA THR A 68 16.40 8.06 -5.97
C THR A 68 17.54 7.09 -5.64
N PRO A 69 18.75 7.28 -6.19
CA PRO A 69 19.87 6.36 -5.96
C PRO A 69 20.31 6.24 -4.49
N ASP A 70 19.94 7.20 -3.64
CA ASP A 70 20.23 7.23 -2.21
C ASP A 70 19.20 6.50 -1.34
N LEU A 71 18.13 5.94 -1.91
CA LEU A 71 17.22 5.08 -1.15
C LEU A 71 17.99 3.93 -0.51
N TRP A 72 17.77 3.77 0.81
CA TRP A 72 18.60 2.96 1.69
C TRP A 72 18.85 1.54 1.19
N PHE A 73 17.85 0.93 0.55
CA PHE A 73 17.91 -0.45 0.11
C PHE A 73 18.88 -0.67 -1.05
N PHE A 74 19.13 0.32 -1.91
CA PHE A 74 20.10 0.18 -3.00
C PHE A 74 21.54 0.04 -2.49
N GLY A 75 21.86 0.67 -1.35
CA GLY A 75 23.17 0.58 -0.72
C GLY A 75 23.50 -0.81 -0.15
N CYS A 76 22.49 -1.66 0.07
CA CYS A 76 22.68 -2.99 0.66
C CYS A 76 22.13 -4.15 -0.19
N HIS A 77 21.42 -3.87 -1.28
CA HIS A 77 20.74 -4.89 -2.07
C HIS A 77 20.91 -4.61 -3.58
N PHE A 78 21.97 -5.09 -4.22
CA PHE A 78 23.19 -5.69 -3.65
C PHE A 78 24.38 -4.76 -3.84
N ILE A 79 25.46 -4.98 -3.09
CA ILE A 79 26.71 -4.23 -3.31
C ILE A 79 27.22 -4.54 -4.71
N GLY A 80 27.26 -3.52 -5.57
CA GLY A 80 27.70 -3.63 -6.97
C GLY A 80 26.61 -4.04 -7.98
N ASP A 81 25.40 -4.32 -7.51
CA ASP A 81 24.22 -4.65 -8.34
C ASP A 81 22.95 -4.11 -7.66
N PRO A 82 22.77 -2.78 -7.61
CA PRO A 82 21.70 -2.15 -6.85
C PRO A 82 20.34 -2.38 -7.49
N VAL A 83 19.42 -2.96 -6.72
CA VAL A 83 18.05 -3.27 -7.14
C VAL A 83 17.09 -3.21 -5.95
N MET A 84 15.93 -2.57 -6.12
CA MET A 84 14.91 -2.57 -5.07
C MET A 84 14.52 -4.01 -4.71
N PRO A 85 14.53 -4.39 -3.42
CA PRO A 85 14.03 -5.69 -3.01
C PRO A 85 12.56 -5.87 -3.42
N GLY A 86 12.27 -6.90 -4.21
CA GLY A 86 10.91 -7.17 -4.69
C GLY A 86 9.89 -7.37 -3.56
N CYS A 87 10.34 -7.81 -2.38
CA CYS A 87 9.51 -7.92 -1.19
C CYS A 87 9.00 -6.57 -0.66
N LEU A 88 9.77 -5.48 -0.81
CA LEU A 88 9.33 -4.14 -0.42
C LEU A 88 8.25 -3.60 -1.35
N GLY A 89 8.37 -3.88 -2.65
CA GLY A 89 7.32 -3.55 -3.63
C GLY A 89 6.03 -4.35 -3.37
N LEU A 90 6.15 -5.60 -2.93
CA LEU A 90 5.01 -6.41 -2.50
C LEU A 90 4.39 -5.87 -1.19
N ASP A 91 5.22 -5.46 -0.23
CA ASP A 91 4.76 -4.89 1.04
C ASP A 91 3.99 -3.58 0.83
N ALA A 92 4.45 -2.72 -0.08
CA ALA A 92 3.72 -1.52 -0.48
C ALA A 92 2.27 -1.84 -0.91
N MET A 93 2.05 -2.94 -1.65
CA MET A 93 0.69 -3.33 -2.05
C MET A 93 -0.19 -3.69 -0.85
N TRP A 94 0.35 -4.40 0.14
CA TRP A 94 -0.39 -4.65 1.39
C TRP A 94 -0.60 -3.37 2.20
N GLN A 95 0.38 -2.47 2.25
CA GLN A 95 0.24 -1.16 2.88
C GLN A 95 -0.92 -0.37 2.26
N VAL A 96 -1.01 -0.33 0.92
CA VAL A 96 -2.10 0.32 0.17
C VAL A 96 -3.46 -0.27 0.56
N ILE A 97 -3.60 -1.60 0.59
CA ILE A 97 -4.87 -2.25 0.96
C ILE A 97 -5.24 -1.92 2.42
N GLY A 98 -4.28 -1.97 3.34
CA GLY A 98 -4.49 -1.63 4.75
C GLY A 98 -4.93 -0.17 4.93
N TYR A 99 -4.29 0.75 4.20
CA TYR A 99 -4.69 2.15 4.17
C TYR A 99 -6.11 2.31 3.64
N TRP A 100 -6.44 1.66 2.53
CA TRP A 100 -7.79 1.69 1.95
C TRP A 100 -8.85 1.17 2.93
N LEU A 101 -8.56 0.10 3.68
CA LEU A 101 -9.49 -0.43 4.69
C LEU A 101 -9.77 0.59 5.79
N GLY A 102 -8.75 1.26 6.33
CA GLY A 102 -8.91 2.35 7.30
C GLY A 102 -9.64 3.56 6.72
N TRP A 103 -9.20 4.02 5.54
CA TRP A 103 -9.79 5.12 4.78
C TRP A 103 -11.27 4.91 4.46
N SER A 104 -11.66 3.68 4.16
CA SER A 104 -13.06 3.30 3.87
C SER A 104 -13.88 2.97 5.13
N GLY A 105 -13.35 3.23 6.33
CA GLY A 105 -14.10 3.16 7.58
C GLY A 105 -14.03 1.82 8.33
N SER A 106 -13.11 0.91 7.98
CA SER A 106 -12.92 -0.31 8.79
C SER A 106 -12.03 -0.07 10.00
N PRO A 107 -12.55 -0.28 11.22
CA PRO A 107 -11.74 -0.21 12.43
C PRO A 107 -10.78 -1.40 12.53
N GLY A 108 -9.69 -1.23 13.26
CA GLY A 108 -8.70 -2.28 13.54
C GLY A 108 -7.30 -2.01 13.01
N LYS A 109 -6.33 -2.77 13.53
CA LYS A 109 -4.94 -2.73 13.09
C LYS A 109 -4.77 -3.64 11.89
N GLY A 110 -4.18 -3.10 10.82
CA GLY A 110 -3.90 -3.87 9.60
C GLY A 110 -2.87 -4.97 9.82
N ARG A 111 -3.11 -6.14 9.26
CA ARG A 111 -2.14 -7.25 9.16
C ARG A 111 -2.21 -7.85 7.76
N ALA A 112 -1.07 -7.92 7.08
CA ALA A 112 -0.94 -8.74 5.88
C ALA A 112 -1.18 -10.20 6.27
N ILE A 113 -2.10 -10.86 5.55
CA ILE A 113 -2.44 -12.28 5.77
C ILE A 113 -1.71 -13.15 4.75
N GLY A 114 -1.49 -12.63 3.55
CA GLY A 114 -0.77 -13.33 2.51
C GLY A 114 -1.12 -12.83 1.12
N VAL A 115 -0.68 -13.61 0.14
CA VAL A 115 -0.87 -13.39 -1.29
C VAL A 115 -1.06 -14.74 -1.97
N GLY A 116 -1.78 -14.78 -3.09
CA GLY A 116 -1.92 -15.97 -3.92
C GLY A 116 -0.68 -16.17 -4.77
N GLU A 117 -0.65 -15.52 -5.94
CA GLU A 117 0.49 -15.58 -6.85
C GLU A 117 1.22 -14.24 -6.89
N VAL A 118 2.55 -14.29 -6.94
CA VAL A 118 3.41 -13.13 -7.20
C VAL A 118 4.31 -13.45 -8.39
N LYS A 119 4.40 -12.52 -9.34
CA LYS A 119 5.31 -12.62 -10.48
C LYS A 119 6.18 -11.36 -10.55
N PHE A 120 7.49 -11.57 -10.58
CA PHE A 120 8.48 -10.54 -10.85
C PHE A 120 8.99 -10.73 -12.29
N ARG A 121 8.66 -9.80 -13.18
CA ARG A 121 8.99 -9.84 -14.62
C ARG A 121 10.01 -8.78 -15.04
N GLY A 122 10.37 -7.90 -14.11
CA GLY A 122 11.40 -6.89 -14.26
C GLY A 122 11.95 -6.51 -12.89
N HIS A 123 12.72 -5.43 -12.82
CA HIS A 123 13.34 -4.94 -11.61
C HIS A 123 13.29 -3.41 -11.55
N VAL A 124 13.49 -2.85 -10.35
CA VAL A 124 13.57 -1.40 -10.15
C VAL A 124 15.01 -1.08 -9.78
N THR A 125 15.71 -0.37 -10.66
CA THR A 125 17.10 0.06 -10.47
C THR A 125 17.14 1.53 -10.01
N PRO A 126 18.33 2.06 -9.63
CA PRO A 126 18.49 3.48 -9.30
C PRO A 126 18.13 4.47 -10.43
N GLU A 127 18.08 4.01 -11.68
CA GLU A 127 17.74 4.85 -12.83
C GLU A 127 16.24 5.13 -12.95
N VAL A 128 15.39 4.23 -12.43
CA VAL A 128 13.93 4.41 -12.38
C VAL A 128 13.61 5.73 -11.67
N LYS A 129 12.59 6.45 -12.14
CA LYS A 129 12.18 7.73 -11.54
C LYS A 129 11.00 7.56 -10.61
N VAL A 130 10.02 6.77 -11.02
CA VAL A 130 8.81 6.54 -10.24
C VAL A 130 8.42 5.08 -10.28
N VAL A 131 8.09 4.57 -9.11
CA VAL A 131 7.34 3.34 -8.96
C VAL A 131 5.88 3.70 -8.69
N ARG A 132 4.96 3.10 -9.44
CA ARG A 132 3.52 3.24 -9.27
C ARG A 132 2.89 1.90 -8.90
N TYR A 133 2.18 1.88 -7.79
CA TYR A 133 1.37 0.75 -7.33
C TYR A 133 -0.08 0.96 -7.75
N GLU A 134 -0.68 -0.03 -8.41
CA GLU A 134 -2.09 -0.01 -8.78
C GLU A 134 -2.81 -1.21 -8.20
N ILE A 135 -3.78 -0.95 -7.32
CA ILE A 135 -4.46 -1.97 -6.53
C ILE A 135 -5.95 -1.94 -6.87
N SER A 136 -6.48 -3.06 -7.35
CA SER A 136 -7.91 -3.27 -7.60
C SER A 136 -8.49 -4.19 -6.54
N LEU A 137 -9.41 -3.66 -5.74
CA LEU A 137 -10.09 -4.43 -4.70
C LEU A 137 -11.02 -5.45 -5.37
N ARG A 138 -10.90 -6.72 -5.00
CA ARG A 138 -11.72 -7.84 -5.51
C ARG A 138 -12.86 -8.18 -4.57
N GLN A 139 -12.62 -8.09 -3.27
CA GLN A 139 -13.62 -8.37 -2.25
C GLN A 139 -13.29 -7.63 -0.97
N VAL A 140 -14.33 -7.08 -0.34
CA VAL A 140 -14.22 -6.38 0.94
C VAL A 140 -15.25 -6.97 1.89
N ARG A 141 -14.80 -7.51 3.02
CA ARG A 141 -15.68 -7.94 4.11
C ARG A 141 -15.57 -6.93 5.24
N ARG A 142 -16.71 -6.56 5.83
CA ARG A 142 -16.82 -5.65 6.98
C ARG A 142 -17.39 -6.39 8.19
N GLY A 143 -17.25 -5.83 9.38
CA GLY A 143 -17.72 -6.41 10.63
C GLY A 143 -16.57 -6.83 11.56
N LYS A 144 -16.76 -7.90 12.35
CA LYS A 144 -15.81 -8.31 13.40
C LYS A 144 -14.40 -8.65 12.88
N LEU A 145 -14.28 -9.10 11.63
CA LEU A 145 -13.01 -9.36 10.97
C LEU A 145 -13.07 -8.74 9.57
N ALA A 146 -12.73 -7.46 9.47
CA ALA A 146 -12.69 -6.80 8.17
C ALA A 146 -11.52 -7.34 7.35
N LEU A 147 -11.75 -7.56 6.06
CA LEU A 147 -10.78 -8.18 5.14
C LEU A 147 -10.85 -7.48 3.78
N GLY A 148 -9.71 -7.04 3.27
CA GLY A 148 -9.51 -6.64 1.89
C GLY A 148 -8.81 -7.74 1.11
N LEU A 149 -9.40 -8.15 -0.01
CA LEU A 149 -8.78 -9.01 -1.03
C LEU A 149 -8.61 -8.19 -2.30
N ALA A 150 -7.40 -8.17 -2.88
CA ALA A 150 -7.10 -7.36 -4.05
C ALA A 150 -6.11 -8.03 -5.00
N ASN A 151 -6.11 -7.55 -6.25
CA ASN A 151 -5.00 -7.74 -7.17
C ASN A 151 -4.19 -6.44 -7.26
N GLY A 152 -2.88 -6.57 -7.48
CA GLY A 152 -1.96 -5.45 -7.54
C GLY A 152 -0.98 -5.55 -8.70
N ARG A 153 -0.56 -4.40 -9.20
CA ARG A 153 0.54 -4.25 -10.16
C ARG A 153 1.53 -3.22 -9.66
N LEU A 154 2.81 -3.44 -9.96
CA LEU A 154 3.87 -2.45 -9.78
C LEU A 154 4.39 -2.06 -11.15
N LEU A 155 4.32 -0.78 -11.46
CA LEU A 155 4.86 -0.19 -12.67
C LEU A 155 6.12 0.61 -12.34
N ALA A 156 7.22 0.39 -13.06
CA ALA A 156 8.44 1.18 -12.99
C ALA A 156 8.49 2.08 -14.24
N ASP A 157 8.42 3.39 -14.07
CA ASP A 157 8.32 4.37 -15.16
C ASP A 157 7.26 4.03 -16.22
N GLY A 158 6.14 3.45 -15.78
CA GLY A 158 5.01 3.05 -16.63
C GLY A 158 5.06 1.61 -17.15
N GLU A 159 6.17 0.88 -16.96
CA GLU A 159 6.27 -0.52 -17.35
C GLU A 159 5.90 -1.47 -16.21
N CYS A 160 4.94 -2.36 -16.43
CA CYS A 160 4.50 -3.31 -15.40
C CYS A 160 5.56 -4.38 -15.14
N VAL A 161 6.28 -4.24 -14.03
CA VAL A 161 7.34 -5.19 -13.64
C VAL A 161 6.84 -6.25 -12.67
N TYR A 162 5.89 -5.95 -11.77
CA TYR A 162 5.33 -6.94 -10.83
C TYR A 162 3.82 -7.09 -10.99
N THR A 163 3.33 -8.30 -10.75
CA THR A 163 1.91 -8.58 -10.56
C THR A 163 1.70 -9.45 -9.34
N ALA A 164 0.69 -9.13 -8.54
CA ALA A 164 0.28 -9.94 -7.39
C ALA A 164 -1.23 -10.18 -7.42
N THR A 165 -1.65 -11.42 -7.22
CA THR A 165 -3.07 -11.80 -7.14
C THR A 165 -3.43 -12.29 -5.75
N ASP A 166 -4.68 -12.06 -5.35
CA ASP A 166 -5.21 -12.47 -4.05
C ASP A 166 -4.39 -11.98 -2.85
N LEU A 167 -3.90 -10.73 -2.90
CA LEU A 167 -3.34 -10.01 -1.76
C LEU A 167 -4.42 -9.85 -0.69
N LYS A 168 -4.11 -10.22 0.56
CA LYS A 168 -5.05 -10.20 1.69
C LYS A 168 -4.52 -9.36 2.83
N VAL A 169 -5.33 -8.43 3.31
CA VAL A 169 -5.09 -7.67 4.54
C VAL A 169 -6.32 -7.73 5.43
N GLY A 170 -6.13 -8.12 6.68
CA GLY A 170 -7.17 -8.14 7.70
C GLY A 170 -7.03 -6.98 8.68
N MET A 171 -8.15 -6.52 9.23
CA MET A 171 -8.19 -5.57 10.34
C MET A 171 -8.51 -6.33 11.63
N ILE A 172 -7.60 -6.27 12.59
CA ILE A 172 -7.72 -7.02 13.85
C ILE A 172 -7.98 -6.04 14.99
N ALA A 173 -8.88 -6.43 15.90
CA ALA A 173 -9.05 -5.70 17.15
C ALA A 173 -7.75 -5.74 17.97
N GLY A 174 -7.27 -4.55 18.33
CA GLY A 174 -6.17 -4.39 19.29
C GLY A 174 -6.60 -4.71 20.71
#